data_AF-K3WJ92-F1
#
_entry.id   AF-K3WJ92-F1
#
_cell.length_a   1.000
_cell.length_b   1.000
_cell.length_c   1.000
_cell.angle_alpha   90.00
_cell.angle_beta   90.00
_cell.angle_gamma   90.00
#
_symmetry.space_group_name_H-M   'P 1'
#
loop_
_entity.id
_entity.type
_entity.pdbx_description
1 polymer ?
#
loop_
_entity_poly.entity_id
_entity_poly.type
_entity_poly.pdbx_seq_one_letter_code
_entity_poly.pdbx_strand_id
1 'polypeptide(L)'
;MAQKNLEGRVYARLQRFEGLPEDLKEDTRKFQTYLVENKASVFQIHHSALIKAVYSVKGKALIESIAQWLHTREAPATEAAEAAAPATEAVEEVAASVTEAAVDEAPAAAATAHEEGAAPAEEVAPATETPAPVAAAPAPISAETRERARQIAESLVLSGFLTLHKDDEKRVNAPPPDHYVRDNDLLVPIAKEVTELKTTSVWSVLDGAIYAKLFKRKAGILAPFTNGKDVYVVFNDKTKKAYLFESDLAKAAIAEFDGATVKVEFDHAFFEFGVRVSLASGDDKEKPELFNAGTKHLQEEFVNVWLNIGAQYRETFHGEIENVKSIYELKDTDISGTEITFDKYKGKVLLVVNVSSNCGLTPTNYPELTALDEKYRDQGLVILAFPCNQFGSQEPGTNEEIVEFVKQYNAQYQFFEKADVNGPHARPVFAYLKAKLPGTFGNYIKWNFTKFLVDRNGQPFKRFAPTDKPLSFEHDIQELLSAEADPEVLEEEKPKEEDTPATTQSDVLVAAPATSEPEAPAAAKTEEAAAKETPAVVAPAAAP
;
A
#
# COMPACT_ATOMS: atom_id res chain seq x y z
N MET A 1 -11.70 9.45 -7.82
CA MET A 1 -10.61 8.48 -8.06
C MET A 1 -9.54 8.75 -7.03
N ALA A 2 -9.21 7.79 -6.15
CA ALA A 2 -8.12 7.98 -5.20
C ALA A 2 -6.83 8.25 -5.99
N GLN A 3 -6.11 9.30 -5.62
CA GLN A 3 -4.79 9.58 -6.19
C GLN A 3 -3.90 8.38 -5.86
N LYS A 4 -3.41 7.68 -6.89
CA LYS A 4 -2.54 6.51 -6.69
C LYS A 4 -1.22 6.99 -6.08
N ASN A 5 -0.97 6.64 -4.82
CA ASN A 5 0.26 7.00 -4.12
C ASN A 5 1.31 5.90 -4.33
N LEU A 6 1.94 5.93 -5.50
CA LEU A 6 2.90 4.91 -5.95
C LEU A 6 4.32 5.49 -5.88
N GLU A 7 4.96 5.38 -4.71
CA GLU A 7 6.37 5.75 -4.52
C GLU A 7 7.26 4.56 -4.90
N GLY A 8 8.42 4.79 -5.50
CA GLY A 8 9.39 3.73 -5.79
C GLY A 8 10.07 3.88 -7.14
N ARG A 9 11.33 3.44 -7.22
CA ARG A 9 12.13 3.53 -8.46
C ARG A 9 11.55 2.75 -9.63
N VAL A 10 10.86 1.63 -9.40
CA VAL A 10 10.16 0.91 -10.47
C VAL A 10 9.07 1.77 -11.11
N TYR A 11 8.25 2.46 -10.30
CA TYR A 11 7.22 3.36 -10.82
C TYR A 11 7.83 4.57 -11.53
N ALA A 12 8.91 5.15 -11.00
CA ALA A 12 9.63 6.24 -11.66
C ALA A 12 10.22 5.82 -13.02
N ARG A 13 10.76 4.59 -13.11
CA ARG A 13 11.25 4.02 -14.37
C ARG A 13 10.12 3.85 -15.38
N LEU A 14 8.99 3.29 -14.96
CA LEU A 14 7.82 3.10 -15.82
C LEU A 14 7.26 4.43 -16.32
N GLN A 15 7.13 5.44 -15.46
CA GLN A 15 6.70 6.78 -15.86
C GLN A 15 7.67 7.40 -16.89
N ARG A 16 8.99 7.23 -16.71
CA ARG A 16 9.99 7.68 -17.69
C ARG A 16 9.83 6.93 -19.02
N PHE A 17 9.56 5.62 -19.00
CA PHE A 17 9.29 4.84 -20.20
C PHE A 17 8.02 5.34 -20.92
N GLU A 18 6.93 5.57 -20.19
CA GLU A 18 5.67 6.06 -20.75
C GLU A 18 5.81 7.43 -21.44
N GLY A 19 6.67 8.29 -20.90
CA GLY A 19 7.01 9.60 -21.46
C GLY A 19 7.97 9.59 -22.66
N LEU A 20 8.49 8.43 -23.08
CA LEU A 20 9.36 8.35 -24.27
C LEU A 20 8.57 8.56 -25.58
N PRO A 21 9.25 9.00 -26.66
CA PRO A 21 8.65 9.06 -28.00
C PRO A 21 8.02 7.73 -28.43
N GLU A 22 6.86 7.77 -29.10
CA GLU A 22 6.12 6.56 -29.48
C GLU A 22 6.90 5.63 -30.40
N ASP A 23 7.69 6.18 -31.33
CA ASP A 23 8.56 5.41 -32.22
C ASP A 23 9.62 4.62 -31.43
N LEU A 24 10.20 5.22 -30.38
CA LEU A 24 11.16 4.55 -29.51
C LEU A 24 10.49 3.46 -28.67
N LYS A 25 9.27 3.72 -28.17
CA LYS A 25 8.48 2.71 -27.46
C LYS A 25 8.11 1.53 -28.37
N GLU A 26 7.74 1.80 -29.62
CA GLU A 26 7.43 0.78 -30.62
C GLU A 26 8.66 -0.07 -30.95
N ASP A 27 9.81 0.57 -31.21
CA ASP A 27 11.07 -0.14 -31.42
C ASP A 27 11.45 -1.01 -30.22
N THR A 28 11.26 -0.48 -29.01
CA THR A 28 11.49 -1.23 -27.78
C THR A 28 10.61 -2.47 -27.71
N ARG A 29 9.30 -2.34 -27.95
CA ARG A 29 8.37 -3.50 -27.95
C ARG A 29 8.74 -4.53 -29.02
N LYS A 30 9.07 -4.09 -30.24
CA LYS A 30 9.52 -4.99 -31.31
C LYS A 30 10.80 -5.74 -30.91
N PHE A 31 11.75 -5.06 -30.29
CA PHE A 31 12.96 -5.71 -29.81
C PHE A 31 12.72 -6.63 -28.61
N GLN A 32 11.76 -6.31 -27.72
CA GLN A 32 11.32 -7.24 -26.67
C GLN A 32 10.81 -8.55 -27.26
N THR A 33 9.97 -8.49 -28.30
CA THR A 33 9.51 -9.68 -29.04
C THR A 33 10.69 -10.45 -29.63
N TYR A 34 11.60 -9.76 -30.31
CA TYR A 34 12.82 -10.37 -30.86
C TYR A 34 13.66 -11.07 -29.76
N LEU A 35 13.82 -10.45 -28.58
CA LEU A 35 14.55 -11.03 -27.46
C LEU A 35 13.89 -12.31 -26.91
N VAL A 36 12.55 -12.38 -26.88
CA VAL A 36 11.83 -13.59 -26.45
C VAL A 36 12.08 -14.74 -27.43
N GLU A 37 11.99 -14.46 -28.72
CA GLU A 37 12.17 -15.44 -29.80
C GLU A 37 13.63 -15.89 -29.95
N ASN A 38 14.59 -15.00 -29.68
CA ASN A 38 16.02 -15.22 -29.94
C ASN A 38 16.87 -15.24 -28.66
N LYS A 39 16.27 -15.54 -27.50
CA LYS A 39 16.94 -15.45 -26.20
C LYS A 39 18.28 -16.21 -26.11
N ALA A 40 18.41 -17.34 -26.79
CA ALA A 40 19.65 -18.13 -26.79
C ALA A 40 20.81 -17.49 -27.55
N SER A 41 20.55 -16.59 -28.51
CA SER A 41 21.60 -15.89 -29.26
C SER A 41 22.05 -14.60 -28.57
N VAL A 42 21.15 -13.96 -27.81
CA VAL A 42 21.45 -12.67 -27.15
C VAL A 42 21.91 -12.83 -25.70
N PHE A 43 21.36 -13.80 -24.96
CA PHE A 43 21.70 -14.00 -23.54
C PHE A 43 22.70 -15.13 -23.35
N GLN A 44 23.60 -14.93 -22.39
CA GLN A 44 24.43 -15.99 -21.83
C GLN A 44 23.63 -16.81 -20.82
N ILE A 45 23.69 -18.14 -20.95
CA ILE A 45 23.04 -19.10 -20.05
C ILE A 45 23.99 -19.49 -18.93
N HIS A 46 23.57 -19.29 -17.69
CA HIS A 46 24.34 -19.69 -16.51
C HIS A 46 23.77 -20.96 -15.90
N HIS A 47 24.60 -22.01 -15.80
CA HIS A 47 24.26 -23.27 -15.12
C HIS A 47 24.75 -23.31 -13.67
N SER A 48 25.34 -22.22 -13.18
CA SER A 48 25.99 -22.12 -11.86
C SER A 48 25.09 -21.44 -10.83
N ALA A 49 25.14 -21.92 -9.59
CA ALA A 49 24.43 -21.33 -8.44
C ALA A 49 24.89 -19.91 -8.06
N LEU A 50 26.01 -19.42 -8.60
CA LEU A 50 26.58 -18.09 -8.30
C LEU A 50 25.78 -16.93 -8.90
N ILE A 51 25.12 -17.15 -10.04
CA ILE A 51 24.21 -16.18 -10.66
C ILE A 51 22.82 -16.79 -10.57
N LYS A 52 21.98 -16.28 -9.66
CA LYS A 52 20.60 -16.74 -9.46
C LYS A 52 19.65 -16.44 -10.63
N ALA A 53 20.18 -16.09 -11.80
CA ALA A 53 19.45 -15.79 -13.02
C ALA A 53 19.96 -16.69 -14.15
N VAL A 54 19.05 -17.38 -14.82
CA VAL A 54 19.36 -18.33 -15.90
C VAL A 54 19.97 -17.61 -17.11
N TYR A 55 19.53 -16.38 -17.37
CA TYR A 55 19.94 -15.56 -18.52
C TYR A 55 20.55 -14.23 -18.09
N SER A 56 21.55 -13.75 -18.83
CA SER A 56 22.12 -12.41 -18.65
C SER A 56 22.81 -11.89 -19.91
N VAL A 57 23.02 -10.58 -20.00
CA VAL A 57 23.74 -9.94 -21.12
C VAL A 57 24.55 -8.75 -20.60
N LYS A 58 25.75 -8.52 -21.15
CA LYS A 58 26.53 -7.30 -20.85
C LYS A 58 25.97 -6.13 -21.66
N GLY A 59 25.97 -4.92 -21.09
CA GLY A 59 25.44 -3.73 -21.75
C GLY A 59 26.00 -3.50 -23.16
N LYS A 60 27.32 -3.65 -23.34
CA LYS A 60 27.96 -3.53 -24.66
C LYS A 60 27.41 -4.54 -25.68
N ALA A 61 27.33 -5.82 -25.28
CA ALA A 61 26.83 -6.89 -26.15
C ALA A 61 25.34 -6.72 -26.48
N LEU A 62 24.54 -6.21 -25.53
CA LEU A 62 23.14 -5.87 -25.76
C LEU A 62 23.00 -4.76 -26.80
N ILE A 63 23.76 -3.67 -26.66
CA ILE A 63 23.74 -2.54 -27.61
C ILE A 63 24.19 -3.00 -29.01
N GLU A 64 25.24 -3.81 -29.10
CA GLU A 64 25.69 -4.39 -30.37
C GLU A 64 24.61 -5.27 -31.03
N SER A 65 23.92 -6.09 -30.23
CA SER A 65 22.81 -6.94 -30.72
C SER A 65 21.63 -6.10 -31.22
N ILE A 66 21.26 -5.03 -30.51
CA ILE A 66 20.19 -4.12 -30.95
C ILE A 66 20.60 -3.38 -32.23
N ALA A 67 21.84 -2.90 -32.28
CA ALA A 67 22.34 -2.16 -33.44
C ALA A 67 22.38 -3.05 -34.69
N GLN A 68 22.78 -4.31 -34.54
CA GLN A 68 22.69 -5.30 -35.62
C GLN A 68 21.24 -5.54 -36.03
N TRP A 69 20.33 -5.73 -35.08
CA TRP A 69 18.91 -5.94 -35.36
C TRP A 69 18.28 -4.76 -36.12
N LEU A 70 18.56 -3.52 -35.72
CA LEU A 70 18.13 -2.32 -36.44
C LEU A 70 18.69 -2.30 -37.86
N HIS A 71 19.99 -2.58 -38.02
CA HIS A 71 20.66 -2.56 -39.30
C HIS A 71 20.07 -3.59 -40.29
N THR A 72 19.80 -4.81 -39.84
CA THR A 72 19.19 -5.86 -40.69
C THR A 72 17.73 -5.55 -41.03
N ARG A 73 17.02 -4.80 -40.17
CA ARG A 73 15.64 -4.35 -40.41
C ARG A 73 15.55 -3.18 -41.40
N GLU A 74 16.57 -2.34 -41.44
CA GLU A 74 16.67 -1.15 -42.30
C GLU A 74 17.33 -1.44 -43.66
N ALA A 75 17.90 -2.63 -43.85
CA ALA A 75 18.47 -3.05 -45.13
C ALA A 75 17.37 -3.07 -46.23
N PRO A 76 17.61 -2.46 -47.40
CA PRO A 76 16.62 -2.44 -48.46
C PRO A 76 16.29 -3.86 -48.92
N ALA A 77 15.00 -4.14 -49.13
CA ALA A 77 14.45 -5.43 -49.57
C ALA A 77 14.94 -5.92 -50.96
N THR A 78 15.95 -5.26 -51.54
CA THR A 78 16.56 -5.63 -52.82
C THR A 78 17.45 -6.87 -52.75
N GLU A 79 17.97 -7.26 -51.58
CA GLU A 79 18.82 -8.46 -51.47
C GLU A 79 18.03 -9.76 -51.19
N ALA A 80 16.77 -9.66 -50.76
CA ALA A 80 15.90 -10.85 -50.58
C ALA A 80 15.25 -11.31 -51.90
N ALA A 81 15.20 -10.45 -52.93
CA ALA A 81 14.61 -10.76 -54.23
C ALA A 81 15.60 -11.46 -55.19
N GLU A 82 16.91 -11.34 -54.98
CA GLU A 82 17.92 -11.99 -55.83
C GLU A 82 18.16 -13.47 -55.48
N ALA A 83 17.71 -13.94 -54.31
CA ALA A 83 17.72 -15.35 -53.93
C ALA A 83 16.49 -16.14 -54.42
N ALA A 84 15.52 -15.48 -55.07
CA ALA A 84 14.27 -16.07 -55.51
C ALA A 84 13.91 -15.66 -56.95
N ALA A 85 14.77 -15.97 -57.91
CA ALA A 85 14.41 -16.01 -59.33
C ALA A 85 14.20 -17.48 -59.78
N PRO A 86 13.11 -17.79 -60.51
CA PRO A 86 12.72 -19.17 -60.80
C PRO A 86 13.57 -19.77 -61.93
N ALA A 87 13.90 -21.05 -61.80
CA ALA A 87 14.43 -21.84 -62.90
C ALA A 87 13.37 -21.90 -64.02
N THR A 88 13.72 -21.35 -65.18
CA THR A 88 12.90 -21.46 -66.41
C THR A 88 12.98 -22.87 -66.97
N GLU A 89 11.81 -23.50 -67.10
CA GLU A 89 11.58 -24.78 -67.76
C GLU A 89 11.98 -24.74 -69.25
N ALA A 90 12.75 -25.74 -69.68
CA ALA A 90 12.76 -26.19 -71.06
C ALA A 90 11.74 -27.32 -71.18
N VAL A 91 10.75 -27.13 -72.06
CA VAL A 91 9.73 -28.11 -72.39
C VAL A 91 10.29 -29.08 -73.43
N GLU A 92 10.29 -30.37 -73.12
CA GLU A 92 10.25 -31.43 -74.14
C GLU A 92 9.23 -32.50 -73.71
N GLU A 93 8.24 -32.67 -74.58
CA GLU A 93 7.11 -33.61 -74.60
C GLU A 93 7.68 -35.05 -74.80
N VAL A 94 7.15 -36.20 -74.33
CA VAL A 94 5.82 -36.83 -74.50
C VAL A 94 5.72 -38.08 -73.59
N ALA A 95 4.48 -38.46 -73.24
CA ALA A 95 3.93 -39.83 -73.09
C ALA A 95 3.96 -40.57 -71.71
N ALA A 96 2.82 -40.45 -71.02
CA ALA A 96 2.02 -41.46 -70.31
C ALA A 96 2.58 -42.87 -69.99
N SER A 97 2.51 -43.29 -68.71
CA SER A 97 1.44 -44.16 -68.17
C SER A 97 1.72 -44.73 -66.77
N VAL A 98 0.73 -44.52 -65.89
CA VAL A 98 0.20 -45.28 -64.74
C VAL A 98 0.81 -46.66 -64.38
N THR A 99 1.26 -46.89 -63.13
CA THR A 99 0.67 -47.79 -62.07
C THR A 99 1.65 -48.17 -60.92
N GLU A 100 1.09 -48.29 -59.71
CA GLU A 100 1.39 -49.19 -58.54
C GLU A 100 2.80 -49.19 -57.88
N ALA A 101 2.91 -48.84 -56.58
CA ALA A 101 2.79 -49.71 -55.39
C ALA A 101 3.86 -50.83 -55.34
N ALA A 102 4.54 -51.20 -54.26
CA ALA A 102 4.72 -50.77 -52.88
C ALA A 102 5.89 -51.63 -52.31
N VAL A 103 6.23 -51.44 -51.02
CA VAL A 103 6.82 -52.46 -50.11
C VAL A 103 8.37 -52.52 -49.99
N ASP A 104 8.83 -51.92 -48.88
CA ASP A 104 9.68 -52.44 -47.79
C ASP A 104 11.19 -52.73 -47.89
N GLU A 105 11.74 -52.65 -46.68
CA GLU A 105 12.97 -53.22 -46.12
C GLU A 105 14.35 -52.59 -46.42
N ALA A 106 14.81 -51.85 -45.40
CA ALA A 106 16.22 -51.80 -44.96
C ALA A 106 16.62 -53.14 -44.28
N PRO A 107 17.84 -53.34 -43.71
CA PRO A 107 19.03 -52.49 -43.67
C PRO A 107 20.39 -53.24 -43.85
N ALA A 108 21.45 -52.45 -43.73
CA ALA A 108 22.70 -52.74 -42.98
C ALA A 108 23.97 -53.20 -43.71
N ALA A 109 25.05 -52.48 -43.34
CA ALA A 109 26.43 -52.91 -43.13
C ALA A 109 27.27 -53.29 -44.38
N ALA A 110 28.58 -53.11 -44.46
CA ALA A 110 29.62 -52.40 -43.72
C ALA A 110 30.94 -52.69 -44.47
N ALA A 111 31.88 -51.74 -44.46
CA ALA A 111 33.34 -51.94 -44.69
C ALA A 111 33.75 -52.46 -46.10
N THR A 112 34.92 -52.26 -46.70
CA THR A 112 36.32 -51.95 -46.36
C THR A 112 36.98 -51.42 -47.65
N ALA A 113 37.76 -50.33 -47.63
CA ALA A 113 39.23 -50.28 -47.72
C ALA A 113 39.91 -51.07 -48.87
N HIS A 114 40.62 -50.34 -49.76
CA HIS A 114 41.98 -50.56 -50.31
C HIS A 114 42.12 -49.71 -51.59
N GLU A 115 42.99 -48.72 -51.72
CA GLU A 115 44.48 -48.67 -51.78
C GLU A 115 44.96 -48.45 -53.23
N GLU A 116 45.73 -47.37 -53.37
CA GLU A 116 46.77 -46.99 -54.33
C GLU A 116 46.86 -47.60 -55.75
N GLY A 117 46.99 -46.69 -56.73
CA GLY A 117 47.56 -46.97 -58.04
C GLY A 117 47.86 -45.66 -58.80
N ALA A 118 49.14 -45.29 -58.86
CA ALA A 118 49.63 -44.03 -59.44
C ALA A 118 49.84 -44.09 -60.97
N ALA A 119 49.33 -43.07 -61.67
CA ALA A 119 49.88 -42.30 -62.82
C ALA A 119 50.26 -43.03 -64.15
N PRO A 120 50.39 -42.34 -65.32
CA PRO A 120 50.42 -40.88 -65.52
C PRO A 120 49.59 -40.29 -66.71
N ALA A 121 49.37 -38.97 -66.57
CA ALA A 121 49.40 -37.90 -67.56
C ALA A 121 48.71 -38.04 -68.93
N GLU A 122 47.67 -37.23 -69.12
CA GLU A 122 47.43 -36.53 -70.39
C GLU A 122 47.12 -35.05 -70.09
N GLU A 123 47.75 -34.19 -70.87
CA GLU A 123 47.94 -32.75 -70.68
C GLU A 123 46.77 -32.00 -71.33
N VAL A 124 45.99 -31.23 -70.54
CA VAL A 124 44.97 -30.31 -71.07
C VAL A 124 45.17 -28.93 -70.44
N ALA A 125 45.34 -27.94 -71.31
CA ALA A 125 45.59 -26.53 -71.01
C ALA A 125 44.50 -25.89 -70.13
N PRO A 126 44.83 -24.88 -69.29
CA PRO A 126 43.90 -24.33 -68.32
C PRO A 126 42.87 -23.41 -68.99
N ALA A 127 41.59 -23.67 -68.74
CA ALA A 127 40.54 -22.69 -68.86
C ALA A 127 40.65 -21.69 -67.70
N THR A 128 40.64 -20.41 -68.02
CA THR A 128 40.61 -19.30 -67.07
C THR A 128 39.32 -19.34 -66.23
N GLU A 129 39.41 -19.79 -64.98
CA GLU A 129 38.36 -19.56 -63.98
C GLU A 129 38.31 -18.07 -63.64
N THR A 130 37.14 -17.49 -63.86
CA THR A 130 36.79 -16.16 -63.36
C THR A 130 36.46 -16.31 -61.87
N PRO A 131 37.05 -15.53 -60.94
CA PRO A 131 36.72 -15.67 -59.54
C PRO A 131 35.26 -15.26 -59.31
N ALA A 132 34.52 -16.11 -58.59
CA ALA A 132 33.19 -15.80 -58.08
C ALA A 132 33.21 -14.47 -57.29
N PRO A 133 32.15 -13.64 -57.37
CA PRO A 133 32.12 -12.38 -56.66
C PRO A 133 32.16 -12.64 -55.15
N VAL A 134 33.19 -12.10 -54.49
CA VAL A 134 33.25 -12.01 -53.04
C VAL A 134 32.04 -11.17 -52.60
N ALA A 135 31.12 -11.78 -51.86
CA ALA A 135 29.98 -11.08 -51.27
C ALA A 135 30.49 -9.80 -50.58
N ALA A 136 29.94 -8.65 -50.97
CA ALA A 136 30.31 -7.37 -50.38
C ALA A 136 30.11 -7.46 -48.86
N ALA A 137 31.13 -7.06 -48.09
CA ALA A 137 31.03 -7.01 -46.64
C ALA A 137 29.83 -6.12 -46.25
N PRO A 138 29.00 -6.50 -45.27
CA PRO A 138 27.84 -5.71 -44.87
C PRO A 138 28.27 -4.30 -44.51
N ALA A 139 27.47 -3.31 -44.91
CA ALA A 139 27.76 -1.91 -44.67
C ALA A 139 27.99 -1.65 -43.17
N PRO A 140 28.94 -0.77 -42.79
CA PRO A 140 29.22 -0.52 -41.38
C PRO A 140 28.00 0.12 -40.70
N ILE A 141 27.64 -0.39 -39.51
CA ILE A 141 26.56 0.18 -38.68
C ILE A 141 26.84 1.65 -38.38
N SER A 142 25.89 2.53 -38.70
CA SER A 142 26.00 3.97 -38.54
C SER A 142 26.06 4.40 -37.07
N ALA A 143 26.59 5.61 -36.81
CA ALA A 143 26.59 6.20 -35.47
C ALA A 143 25.16 6.46 -34.94
N GLU A 144 24.24 6.84 -35.82
CA GLU A 144 22.82 7.07 -35.48
C GLU A 144 22.13 5.77 -35.08
N THR A 145 22.35 4.67 -35.82
CA THR A 145 21.84 3.33 -35.48
C THR A 145 22.37 2.87 -34.12
N ARG A 146 23.65 3.12 -33.82
CA ARG A 146 24.22 2.81 -32.51
C ARG A 146 23.62 3.64 -31.38
N GLU A 147 23.32 4.91 -31.63
CA GLU A 147 22.69 5.77 -30.63
C GLU A 147 21.23 5.35 -30.37
N ARG A 148 20.48 5.05 -31.43
CA ARG A 148 19.14 4.45 -31.30
C ARG A 148 19.18 3.14 -30.53
N ALA A 149 20.20 2.31 -30.78
CA ALA A 149 20.40 1.07 -30.03
C ALA A 149 20.62 1.30 -28.52
N ARG A 150 21.36 2.36 -28.14
CA ARG A 150 21.49 2.75 -26.72
C ARG A 150 20.15 3.19 -26.13
N GLN A 151 19.39 4.00 -26.85
CA GLN A 151 18.06 4.44 -26.41
C GLN A 151 17.11 3.26 -26.18
N ILE A 152 17.12 2.27 -27.07
CA ILE A 152 16.34 1.03 -26.91
C ILE A 152 16.85 0.24 -25.70
N ALA A 153 18.16 0.10 -25.52
CA ALA A 153 18.74 -0.61 -24.37
C ALA A 153 18.31 0.01 -23.03
N GLU A 154 18.35 1.34 -22.92
CA GLU A 154 17.83 2.08 -21.76
C GLU A 154 16.33 1.83 -21.57
N SER A 155 15.56 1.88 -22.66
CA SER A 155 14.10 1.67 -22.64
C SER A 155 13.71 0.26 -22.19
N LEU A 156 14.53 -0.76 -22.46
CA LEU A 156 14.34 -2.12 -21.92
C LEU A 156 14.46 -2.16 -20.39
N VAL A 157 15.31 -1.32 -19.79
CA VAL A 157 15.42 -1.21 -18.32
C VAL A 157 14.27 -0.41 -17.75
N LEU A 158 13.88 0.69 -18.41
CA LEU A 158 12.78 1.55 -17.97
C LEU A 158 11.43 0.84 -18.00
N SER A 159 11.20 -0.03 -18.99
CA SER A 159 10.00 -0.84 -19.12
C SER A 159 9.95 -2.05 -18.19
N GLY A 160 11.05 -2.36 -17.48
CA GLY A 160 11.12 -3.54 -16.62
C GLY A 160 11.31 -4.86 -17.36
N PHE A 161 11.65 -4.82 -18.65
CA PHE A 161 11.97 -6.04 -19.40
C PHE A 161 13.32 -6.61 -18.94
N LEU A 162 14.31 -5.73 -18.79
CA LEU A 162 15.61 -6.01 -18.19
C LEU A 162 15.80 -5.20 -16.90
N THR A 163 16.73 -5.63 -16.06
CA THR A 163 17.24 -4.83 -14.95
C THR A 163 18.70 -5.16 -14.67
N LEU A 164 19.37 -4.30 -13.92
CA LEU A 164 20.74 -4.55 -13.47
C LEU A 164 20.78 -5.78 -12.55
N HIS A 165 21.79 -6.63 -12.74
CA HIS A 165 22.03 -7.78 -11.87
C HIS A 165 22.31 -7.33 -10.44
N LYS A 166 23.17 -6.32 -10.29
CA LYS A 166 23.51 -5.65 -9.02
C LYS A 166 23.01 -4.21 -9.04
N ASP A 167 21.69 -4.06 -8.92
CA ASP A 167 21.10 -2.74 -8.70
C ASP A 167 21.32 -2.29 -7.24
N ASP A 168 21.21 -0.99 -6.97
CA ASP A 168 21.39 -0.48 -5.62
C ASP A 168 20.13 -0.70 -4.78
N GLU A 169 19.97 -1.91 -4.26
CA GLU A 169 18.83 -2.29 -3.42
C GLU A 169 18.89 -1.65 -2.03
N LYS A 170 20.00 -1.01 -1.63
CA LYS A 170 20.16 -0.41 -0.29
C LYS A 170 19.50 0.97 -0.18
N ARG A 171 19.50 1.75 -1.28
CA ARG A 171 18.94 3.11 -1.30
C ARG A 171 17.56 3.10 -1.96
N VAL A 172 16.53 2.76 -1.18
CA VAL A 172 15.13 2.86 -1.60
C VAL A 172 14.80 4.31 -1.96
N ASN A 173 14.02 4.54 -3.02
CA ASN A 173 13.65 5.87 -3.51
C ASN A 173 14.85 6.77 -3.90
N ALA A 174 16.03 6.20 -4.16
CA ALA A 174 17.15 6.98 -4.68
C ALA A 174 16.79 7.66 -6.02
N PRO A 175 17.34 8.87 -6.30
CA PRO A 175 17.18 9.50 -7.59
C PRO A 175 17.57 8.54 -8.73
N PRO A 176 16.84 8.55 -9.85
CA PRO A 176 17.20 7.73 -11.00
C PRO A 176 18.58 8.16 -11.52
N PRO A 177 19.45 7.21 -11.92
CA PRO A 177 20.68 7.56 -12.62
C PRO A 177 20.37 8.17 -13.99
N ASP A 178 21.33 8.92 -14.54
CA ASP A 178 21.23 9.49 -15.88
C ASP A 178 21.09 8.38 -16.96
N HIS A 179 21.88 7.32 -16.80
CA HIS A 179 21.96 6.15 -17.65
C HIS A 179 21.93 4.86 -16.82
N TYR A 180 21.13 3.89 -17.24
CA TYR A 180 21.04 2.56 -16.63
C TYR A 180 21.93 1.52 -17.28
N VAL A 181 22.35 1.71 -18.54
CA VAL A 181 23.09 0.71 -19.31
C VAL A 181 24.49 1.22 -19.65
N ARG A 182 25.50 0.67 -19.00
CA ARG A 182 26.92 0.87 -19.34
C ARG A 182 27.51 -0.40 -19.92
N ASP A 183 28.60 -0.27 -20.67
CA ASP A 183 29.24 -1.37 -21.40
C ASP A 183 29.49 -2.63 -20.56
N ASN A 184 29.91 -2.45 -19.31
CA ASN A 184 30.29 -3.54 -18.40
C ASN A 184 29.16 -3.96 -17.45
N ASP A 185 28.02 -3.29 -17.48
CA ASP A 185 26.89 -3.65 -16.62
C ASP A 185 26.32 -4.99 -17.05
N LEU A 186 26.04 -5.85 -16.08
CA LEU A 186 25.39 -7.13 -16.31
C LEU A 186 23.88 -6.95 -16.13
N LEU A 187 23.12 -7.15 -17.19
CA LEU A 187 21.67 -7.08 -17.18
C LEU A 187 21.07 -8.48 -17.11
N VAL A 188 19.96 -8.61 -16.39
CA VAL A 188 19.18 -9.83 -16.26
C VAL A 188 17.72 -9.54 -16.64
N PRO A 189 17.03 -10.49 -17.28
CA PRO A 189 15.61 -10.33 -17.56
C PRO A 189 14.77 -10.39 -16.28
N ILE A 190 13.67 -9.64 -16.29
CA ILE A 190 12.60 -9.68 -15.26
C ILE A 190 11.28 -10.13 -15.91
N ALA A 191 11.11 -9.88 -17.20
CA ALA A 191 10.01 -10.34 -18.02
C ALA A 191 9.80 -11.86 -17.87
N LYS A 192 8.56 -12.29 -17.61
CA LYS A 192 8.20 -13.71 -17.42
C LYS A 192 8.34 -14.53 -18.69
N GLU A 193 8.33 -13.86 -19.83
CA GLU A 193 8.50 -14.43 -21.17
C GLU A 193 9.93 -14.93 -21.40
N VAL A 194 10.90 -14.36 -20.67
CA VAL A 194 12.32 -14.72 -20.75
C VAL A 194 12.78 -15.44 -19.49
N THR A 195 12.25 -15.07 -18.31
CA THR A 195 12.63 -15.67 -17.03
C THR A 195 11.82 -16.93 -16.71
N GLU A 196 12.46 -17.91 -16.05
CA GLU A 196 11.77 -19.02 -15.37
C GLU A 196 11.55 -18.75 -13.88
N LEU A 197 11.67 -17.48 -13.47
CA LEU A 197 11.57 -17.09 -12.07
C LEU A 197 10.12 -17.28 -11.59
N LYS A 198 9.94 -18.18 -10.63
CA LYS A 198 8.64 -18.41 -9.95
C LYS A 198 8.35 -17.35 -8.87
N THR A 199 9.21 -16.35 -8.72
CA THR A 199 9.10 -15.33 -7.66
C THR A 199 8.24 -14.15 -8.11
N THR A 200 7.50 -13.59 -7.17
CA THR A 200 6.77 -12.33 -7.36
C THR A 200 7.74 -11.16 -7.20
N SER A 201 8.00 -10.39 -8.24
CA SER A 201 8.83 -9.16 -8.18
C SER A 201 7.97 -7.91 -8.06
N VAL A 202 8.57 -6.76 -7.70
CA VAL A 202 7.86 -5.47 -7.71
C VAL A 202 7.28 -5.17 -9.11
N TRP A 203 8.05 -5.45 -10.17
CA TRP A 203 7.60 -5.30 -11.56
C TRP A 203 6.36 -6.14 -11.90
N SER A 204 6.24 -7.33 -11.31
CA SER A 204 5.14 -8.25 -11.61
C SER A 204 3.80 -7.86 -10.98
N VAL A 205 3.79 -6.89 -10.06
CA VAL A 205 2.58 -6.47 -9.31
C VAL A 205 2.18 -5.03 -9.58
N LEU A 206 2.75 -4.38 -10.61
CA LEU A 206 2.42 -3.01 -10.99
C LEU A 206 1.00 -2.87 -11.53
N ASP A 207 0.56 -3.85 -12.34
CA ASP A 207 -0.80 -3.86 -12.88
C ASP A 207 -1.80 -4.08 -11.75
N GLY A 208 -2.68 -3.10 -11.52
CA GLY A 208 -3.61 -3.07 -10.40
C GLY A 208 -3.04 -2.46 -9.10
N ALA A 209 -1.79 -2.00 -9.08
CA ALA A 209 -1.25 -1.31 -7.91
C ALA A 209 -2.03 -0.01 -7.63
N ILE A 210 -2.37 0.19 -6.36
CA ILE A 210 -3.11 1.36 -5.86
C ILE A 210 -2.32 2.17 -4.83
N TYR A 211 -1.33 1.56 -4.19
CA TYR A 211 -0.47 2.19 -3.20
C TYR A 211 0.87 1.46 -3.13
N ALA A 212 1.96 2.19 -3.03
CA ALA A 212 3.28 1.60 -2.84
C ALA A 212 4.20 2.53 -2.04
N LYS A 213 4.80 2.03 -0.95
CA LYS A 213 5.65 2.84 -0.06
C LYS A 213 6.56 2.01 0.83
N LEU A 214 7.65 2.61 1.31
CA LEU A 214 8.51 2.05 2.35
C LEU A 214 7.94 2.33 3.75
N PHE A 215 7.81 1.29 4.56
CA PHE A 215 7.35 1.39 5.94
C PHE A 215 8.40 0.88 6.91
N LYS A 216 8.55 1.59 8.03
CA LYS A 216 9.21 1.03 9.22
C LYS A 216 8.30 -0.03 9.82
N ARG A 217 8.91 -1.12 10.28
CA ARG A 217 8.20 -2.29 10.79
C ARG A 217 8.80 -2.75 12.11
N LYS A 218 7.96 -3.32 12.98
CA LYS A 218 8.40 -3.97 14.23
C LYS A 218 7.56 -5.22 14.49
N ALA A 219 8.18 -6.24 15.08
CA ALA A 219 7.54 -7.51 15.43
C ALA A 219 6.82 -8.21 14.25
N GLY A 220 6.16 -9.35 14.47
CA GLY A 220 5.36 -10.05 13.45
C GLY A 220 5.98 -11.32 12.85
N ILE A 221 5.19 -12.02 12.03
CA ILE A 221 5.54 -13.27 11.31
C ILE A 221 6.83 -13.13 10.51
N LEU A 222 7.12 -11.94 9.99
CA LEU A 222 8.31 -11.71 9.17
C LEU A 222 9.55 -11.29 9.98
N ALA A 223 9.44 -11.08 11.29
CA ALA A 223 10.56 -10.64 12.14
C ALA A 223 11.80 -11.56 12.07
N PRO A 224 11.68 -12.90 11.99
CA PRO A 224 12.82 -13.79 11.81
C PRO A 224 13.54 -13.63 10.45
N PHE A 225 12.84 -13.13 9.43
CA PHE A 225 13.34 -13.05 8.06
C PHE A 225 13.85 -11.64 7.72
N THR A 226 13.26 -10.59 8.29
CA THR A 226 13.64 -9.21 7.98
C THR A 226 14.64 -8.60 8.96
N ASN A 227 14.91 -9.23 10.11
CA ASN A 227 15.74 -8.66 11.19
C ASN A 227 15.33 -7.24 11.62
N GLY A 228 14.04 -6.91 11.54
CA GLY A 228 13.51 -5.58 11.87
C GLY A 228 13.82 -4.49 10.84
N LYS A 229 14.26 -4.84 9.63
CA LYS A 229 14.41 -3.90 8.51
C LYS A 229 13.05 -3.40 8.03
N ASP A 230 13.07 -2.18 7.52
CA ASP A 230 11.97 -1.55 6.78
C ASP A 230 11.58 -2.40 5.58
N VAL A 231 10.30 -2.34 5.21
CA VAL A 231 9.74 -3.13 4.11
C VAL A 231 9.03 -2.22 3.13
N TYR A 232 9.24 -2.47 1.85
CA TYR A 232 8.51 -1.82 0.79
C TYR A 232 7.22 -2.60 0.52
N VAL A 233 6.07 -1.94 0.64
CA VAL A 233 4.76 -2.58 0.54
C VAL A 233 4.07 -2.10 -0.73
N VAL A 234 3.53 -3.01 -1.53
CA VAL A 234 2.68 -2.71 -2.68
C VAL A 234 1.30 -3.31 -2.46
N PHE A 235 0.26 -2.49 -2.51
CA PHE A 235 -1.14 -2.92 -2.47
C PHE A 235 -1.71 -2.96 -3.86
N ASN A 236 -2.41 -4.05 -4.16
CA ASN A 236 -2.92 -4.32 -5.49
C ASN A 236 -4.42 -4.62 -5.42
N ASP A 237 -5.21 -3.79 -6.09
CA ASP A 237 -6.67 -3.88 -6.11
C ASP A 237 -7.16 -5.00 -7.03
N LYS A 238 -6.40 -5.33 -8.07
CA LYS A 238 -6.73 -6.40 -9.01
C LYS A 238 -6.56 -7.78 -8.38
N THR A 239 -5.48 -7.98 -7.62
CA THR A 239 -5.21 -9.25 -6.95
C THR A 239 -5.76 -9.33 -5.52
N LYS A 240 -6.26 -8.20 -4.98
CA LYS A 240 -6.73 -8.06 -3.59
C LYS A 240 -5.67 -8.45 -2.55
N LYS A 241 -4.40 -8.17 -2.86
CA LYS A 241 -3.25 -8.54 -2.03
C LYS A 241 -2.36 -7.35 -1.68
N ALA A 242 -1.65 -7.48 -0.55
CA ALA A 242 -0.49 -6.68 -0.20
C ALA A 242 0.78 -7.52 -0.37
N TYR A 243 1.79 -6.97 -1.05
CA TYR A 243 3.07 -7.62 -1.31
C TYR A 243 4.17 -6.87 -0.58
N LEU A 244 4.99 -7.59 0.19
CA LEU A 244 6.08 -7.02 0.96
C LEU A 244 7.42 -7.37 0.31
N PHE A 245 8.30 -6.39 0.19
CA PHE A 245 9.58 -6.47 -0.48
C PHE A 245 10.69 -5.86 0.39
N GLU A 246 11.94 -6.30 0.18
CA GLU A 246 13.11 -5.71 0.87
C GLU A 246 13.46 -4.32 0.32
N SER A 247 13.07 -4.03 -0.93
CA SER A 247 13.28 -2.74 -1.58
C SER A 247 12.26 -2.51 -2.69
N ASP A 248 12.22 -1.27 -3.19
CA ASP A 248 11.43 -0.85 -4.35
C ASP A 248 11.93 -1.43 -5.68
N LEU A 249 13.01 -2.22 -5.70
CA LEU A 249 13.56 -2.91 -6.87
C LEU A 249 13.58 -4.44 -6.73
N ALA A 250 13.02 -4.97 -5.63
CA ALA A 250 13.15 -6.38 -5.29
C ALA A 250 12.57 -7.32 -6.35
N LYS A 251 13.28 -8.43 -6.58
CA LYS A 251 12.95 -9.47 -7.57
C LYS A 251 12.14 -10.63 -6.97
N ALA A 252 11.94 -10.60 -5.65
CA ALA A 252 11.15 -11.57 -4.90
C ALA A 252 10.45 -10.88 -3.73
N ALA A 253 9.18 -11.22 -3.51
CA ALA A 253 8.43 -10.83 -2.33
C ALA A 253 8.93 -11.61 -1.11
N ILE A 254 9.01 -10.92 0.02
CA ILE A 254 9.23 -11.52 1.35
C ILE A 254 7.95 -12.20 1.82
N ALA A 255 6.79 -11.58 1.54
CA ALA A 255 5.49 -12.07 1.96
C ALA A 255 4.38 -11.52 1.06
N GLU A 256 3.28 -12.24 1.03
CA GLU A 256 2.03 -11.83 0.40
C GLU A 256 0.89 -12.00 1.40
N PHE A 257 0.03 -11.00 1.53
CA PHE A 257 -1.17 -11.07 2.33
C PHE A 257 -2.39 -10.95 1.43
N ASP A 258 -3.31 -11.91 1.50
CA ASP A 258 -4.65 -11.78 0.94
C ASP A 258 -5.47 -10.89 1.86
N GLY A 259 -5.99 -9.77 1.33
CA GLY A 259 -6.73 -8.79 2.12
C GLY A 259 -7.90 -9.43 2.87
N ALA A 260 -8.62 -10.37 2.27
CA ALA A 260 -9.77 -11.03 2.90
C ALA A 260 -9.40 -11.86 4.15
N THR A 261 -8.11 -12.18 4.30
CA THR A 261 -7.58 -12.96 5.43
C THR A 261 -6.93 -12.11 6.51
N VAL A 262 -7.02 -10.79 6.40
CA VAL A 262 -6.31 -9.85 7.28
C VAL A 262 -7.29 -9.01 8.10
N LYS A 263 -6.93 -8.79 9.37
CA LYS A 263 -7.50 -7.77 10.24
C LYS A 263 -6.50 -6.63 10.42
N VAL A 264 -6.97 -5.39 10.30
CA VAL A 264 -6.18 -4.18 10.52
C VAL A 264 -6.78 -3.30 11.60
N GLU A 265 -5.92 -2.71 12.43
CA GLU A 265 -6.31 -1.82 13.51
C GLU A 265 -5.27 -0.72 13.73
N PHE A 266 -5.72 0.43 14.24
CA PHE A 266 -4.82 1.46 14.74
C PHE A 266 -4.13 0.95 16.03
N ASP A 267 -2.81 1.08 16.10
CA ASP A 267 -2.01 0.64 17.25
C ASP A 267 -1.02 1.74 17.65
N HIS A 268 -1.07 2.14 18.92
CA HIS A 268 -0.21 3.19 19.46
C HIS A 268 0.78 2.65 20.51
N ALA A 269 0.86 1.33 20.67
CA ALA A 269 1.66 0.71 21.72
C ALA A 269 3.17 0.85 21.46
N PHE A 270 3.58 0.87 20.19
CA PHE A 270 5.00 0.94 19.80
C PHE A 270 5.34 2.13 18.90
N PHE A 271 4.38 2.64 18.15
CA PHE A 271 4.56 3.74 17.22
C PHE A 271 3.43 4.74 17.42
N GLU A 272 3.75 6.04 17.44
CA GLU A 272 2.74 7.10 17.55
C GLU A 272 1.69 7.01 16.43
N PHE A 273 2.08 6.55 15.23
CA PHE A 273 1.19 6.33 14.09
C PHE A 273 1.27 4.87 13.61
N GLY A 274 1.11 3.93 14.54
CA GLY A 274 1.21 2.51 14.26
C GLY A 274 -0.06 1.91 13.66
N VAL A 275 0.11 0.93 12.79
CA VAL A 275 -0.98 0.09 12.28
C VAL A 275 -0.60 -1.36 12.54
N ARG A 276 -1.47 -2.07 13.25
CA ARG A 276 -1.33 -3.50 13.49
C ARG A 276 -2.10 -4.25 12.41
N VAL A 277 -1.44 -5.23 11.83
CA VAL A 277 -1.96 -6.12 10.80
C VAL A 277 -1.83 -7.55 11.33
N SER A 278 -2.94 -8.27 11.37
CA SER A 278 -3.00 -9.63 11.92
C SER A 278 -3.80 -10.53 10.99
N LEU A 279 -3.61 -11.84 11.07
CA LEU A 279 -4.42 -12.78 10.32
C LEU A 279 -5.81 -12.92 10.97
N ALA A 280 -6.84 -13.02 10.14
CA ALA A 280 -8.23 -13.04 10.59
C ALA A 280 -8.60 -14.32 11.35
N SER A 281 -7.84 -15.41 11.15
CA SER A 281 -7.87 -16.70 11.85
C SER A 281 -7.87 -16.56 13.37
N GLY A 282 -7.25 -15.51 13.91
CA GLY A 282 -7.28 -15.21 15.34
C GLY A 282 -6.50 -16.20 16.21
N ASP A 283 -5.51 -16.89 15.67
CA ASP A 283 -4.59 -17.69 16.49
C ASP A 283 -3.67 -16.72 17.26
N ASP A 284 -3.80 -16.67 18.59
CA ASP A 284 -2.98 -15.84 19.48
C ASP A 284 -1.47 -16.16 19.38
N LYS A 285 -1.09 -17.27 18.72
CA LYS A 285 0.30 -17.61 18.40
C LYS A 285 0.84 -16.84 17.17
N GLU A 286 -0.03 -16.31 16.32
CA GLU A 286 0.38 -15.53 15.15
C GLU A 286 0.76 -14.11 15.58
N LYS A 287 2.06 -13.81 15.52
CA LYS A 287 2.56 -12.49 15.90
C LYS A 287 2.08 -11.46 14.88
N PRO A 288 1.35 -10.42 15.30
CA PRO A 288 0.88 -9.41 14.38
C PRO A 288 2.04 -8.57 13.86
N GLU A 289 1.87 -8.09 12.64
CA GLU A 289 2.74 -7.16 11.95
C GLU A 289 2.45 -5.73 12.41
N LEU A 290 3.47 -5.01 12.90
CA LEU A 290 3.31 -3.59 13.28
C LEU A 290 4.06 -2.71 12.28
N PHE A 291 3.32 -1.81 11.63
CA PHE A 291 3.86 -0.83 10.70
C PHE A 291 3.79 0.56 11.32
N ASN A 292 4.79 1.39 11.06
CA ASN A 292 4.74 2.81 11.36
C ASN A 292 4.45 3.59 10.09
N ALA A 293 3.31 4.28 10.04
CA ALA A 293 2.93 5.09 8.89
C ALA A 293 3.58 6.49 8.88
N GLY A 294 4.21 6.91 9.99
CA GLY A 294 4.99 8.15 10.09
C GLY A 294 4.18 9.40 10.41
N THR A 295 2.96 9.53 9.89
CA THR A 295 2.02 10.62 10.25
C THR A 295 0.60 10.08 10.38
N LYS A 296 -0.29 10.84 11.04
CA LYS A 296 -1.69 10.44 11.19
C LYS A 296 -2.41 10.27 9.85
N HIS A 297 -2.22 11.22 8.92
CA HIS A 297 -2.79 11.14 7.58
C HIS A 297 -2.35 9.87 6.83
N LEU A 298 -1.06 9.53 6.90
CA LEU A 298 -0.54 8.31 6.28
C LEU A 298 -1.01 7.04 7.01
N GLN A 299 -1.25 7.09 8.32
CA GLN A 299 -1.83 5.99 9.10
C GLN A 299 -3.24 5.65 8.59
N GLU A 300 -4.07 6.67 8.39
CA GLU A 300 -5.42 6.54 7.84
C GLU A 300 -5.40 6.06 6.40
N GLU A 301 -4.54 6.64 5.55
CA GLU A 301 -4.37 6.20 4.17
C GLU A 301 -3.97 4.72 4.12
N PHE A 302 -3.00 4.30 4.93
CA PHE A 302 -2.55 2.91 4.98
C PHE A 302 -3.66 1.95 5.41
N VAL A 303 -4.43 2.28 6.46
CA VAL A 303 -5.60 1.48 6.87
C VAL A 303 -6.64 1.43 5.76
N ASN A 304 -6.98 2.55 5.13
CA ASN A 304 -7.96 2.60 4.04
C ASN A 304 -7.56 1.69 2.86
N VAL A 305 -6.27 1.67 2.52
CA VAL A 305 -5.77 0.83 1.43
C VAL A 305 -5.90 -0.66 1.77
N TRP A 306 -5.65 -1.06 3.03
CA TRP A 306 -5.94 -2.43 3.48
C TRP A 306 -7.41 -2.80 3.31
N LEU A 307 -8.32 -1.90 3.68
CA LEU A 307 -9.76 -2.13 3.55
C LEU A 307 -10.20 -2.22 2.08
N ASN A 308 -9.60 -1.42 1.19
CA ASN A 308 -9.87 -1.47 -0.25
C ASN A 308 -9.52 -2.84 -0.86
N ILE A 309 -8.49 -3.52 -0.35
CA ILE A 309 -8.13 -4.87 -0.78
C ILE A 309 -8.89 -5.97 -0.01
N GLY A 310 -9.85 -5.63 0.85
CA GLY A 310 -10.74 -6.57 1.52
C GLY A 310 -10.41 -6.92 2.96
N ALA A 311 -9.45 -6.22 3.58
CA ALA A 311 -9.17 -6.42 5.01
C ALA A 311 -10.36 -6.06 5.89
N GLN A 312 -10.44 -6.72 7.03
CA GLN A 312 -11.40 -6.43 8.08
C GLN A 312 -10.82 -5.37 9.02
N TYR A 313 -11.56 -4.30 9.29
CA TYR A 313 -11.18 -3.37 10.34
C TYR A 313 -11.53 -3.97 11.71
N ARG A 314 -10.56 -4.01 12.62
CA ARG A 314 -10.79 -4.30 14.04
C ARG A 314 -10.68 -2.99 14.81
N GLU A 315 -11.77 -2.57 15.44
CA GLU A 315 -11.69 -1.48 16.40
C GLU A 315 -11.15 -2.05 17.72
N THR A 316 -10.19 -1.36 18.33
CA THR A 316 -9.77 -1.61 19.71
C THR A 316 -10.81 -1.00 20.65
N PHE A 317 -11.91 -1.71 20.86
CA PHE A 317 -12.84 -1.35 21.93
C PHE A 317 -12.20 -1.72 23.27
N HIS A 318 -12.19 -0.78 24.22
CA HIS A 318 -12.13 -1.15 25.63
C HIS A 318 -13.40 -1.96 25.90
N GLY A 319 -13.29 -3.20 26.37
CA GLY A 319 -14.42 -4.13 26.51
C GLY A 319 -15.58 -3.60 27.36
N GLU A 320 -15.35 -2.54 28.15
CA GLU A 320 -16.37 -1.81 28.89
C GLU A 320 -17.41 -1.14 27.99
N ILE A 321 -17.04 -0.69 26.79
CA ILE A 321 -17.94 0.00 25.85
C ILE A 321 -19.03 -0.94 25.30
N GLU A 322 -18.75 -2.25 25.21
CA GLU A 322 -19.74 -3.23 24.73
C GLU A 322 -20.93 -3.37 25.68
N ASN A 323 -20.73 -3.07 26.97
CA ASN A 323 -21.75 -3.16 28.00
C ASN A 323 -22.57 -1.88 28.19
N VAL A 324 -22.13 -0.76 27.61
CA VAL A 324 -22.85 0.51 27.67
C VAL A 324 -24.19 0.36 26.94
N LYS A 325 -25.29 0.61 27.65
CA LYS A 325 -26.64 0.45 27.08
C LYS A 325 -27.21 1.75 26.55
N SER A 326 -26.78 2.89 27.09
CA SER A 326 -27.22 4.21 26.68
C SER A 326 -26.06 5.20 26.69
N ILE A 327 -26.13 6.22 25.84
CA ILE A 327 -25.18 7.34 25.87
C ILE A 327 -25.16 8.03 27.24
N TYR A 328 -26.24 7.93 28.03
CA TYR A 328 -26.37 8.57 29.34
C TYR A 328 -25.44 8.01 30.42
N GLU A 329 -24.95 6.79 30.24
CA GLU A 329 -23.94 6.18 31.14
C GLU A 329 -22.53 6.75 30.93
N LEU A 330 -22.35 7.55 29.87
CA LEU A 330 -21.05 8.10 29.50
C LEU A 330 -20.82 9.48 30.10
N LYS A 331 -19.54 9.87 30.12
CA LYS A 331 -19.07 11.18 30.53
C LYS A 331 -17.90 11.60 29.66
N ASP A 332 -17.68 12.91 29.58
CA ASP A 332 -16.55 13.49 28.85
C ASP A 332 -16.19 14.86 29.45
N THR A 333 -15.05 15.41 29.04
CA THR A 333 -14.56 16.70 29.53
C THR A 333 -14.96 17.80 28.55
N ASP A 334 -15.67 18.82 29.04
CA ASP A 334 -16.04 19.97 28.23
C ASP A 334 -14.82 20.82 27.84
N ILE A 335 -14.98 21.73 26.89
CA ILE A 335 -13.87 22.54 26.37
C ILE A 335 -13.19 23.43 27.42
N SER A 336 -13.80 23.61 28.60
CA SER A 336 -13.24 24.37 29.74
C SER A 336 -12.47 23.49 30.74
N GLY A 337 -12.45 22.17 30.54
CA GLY A 337 -11.82 21.21 31.44
C GLY A 337 -12.76 20.64 32.51
N THR A 338 -14.08 20.88 32.41
CA THR A 338 -15.07 20.40 33.38
C THR A 338 -15.67 19.07 32.92
N GLU A 339 -15.69 18.06 33.79
CA GLU A 339 -16.33 16.78 33.49
C GLU A 339 -17.87 16.93 33.42
N ILE A 340 -18.46 16.41 32.36
CA ILE A 340 -19.90 16.39 32.12
C ILE A 340 -20.35 14.94 31.96
N THR A 341 -21.29 14.51 32.81
CA THR A 341 -22.05 13.27 32.60
C THR A 341 -23.16 13.50 31.59
N PHE A 342 -23.36 12.55 30.69
CA PHE A 342 -24.35 12.68 29.62
C PHE A 342 -25.78 12.43 30.09
N ASP A 343 -25.96 11.89 31.29
CA ASP A 343 -27.24 11.78 31.99
C ASP A 343 -28.04 13.09 32.03
N LYS A 344 -27.36 14.25 32.10
CA LYS A 344 -28.00 15.59 32.06
C LYS A 344 -28.82 15.84 30.79
N TYR A 345 -28.60 15.04 29.74
CA TYR A 345 -29.28 15.14 28.45
C TYR A 345 -30.44 14.14 28.31
N LYS A 346 -30.87 13.47 29.38
CA LYS A 346 -32.07 12.63 29.40
C LYS A 346 -33.28 13.36 28.79
N GLY A 347 -33.99 12.66 27.90
CA GLY A 347 -35.18 13.19 27.21
C GLY A 347 -34.88 14.17 26.08
N LYS A 348 -33.60 14.45 25.77
CA LYS A 348 -33.16 15.32 24.66
C LYS A 348 -32.74 14.51 23.45
N VAL A 349 -32.91 15.08 22.27
CA VAL A 349 -32.33 14.56 21.02
C VAL A 349 -30.90 15.10 20.92
N LEU A 350 -29.92 14.22 20.74
CA LEU A 350 -28.51 14.62 20.66
C LEU A 350 -27.98 14.51 19.23
N LEU A 351 -27.34 15.57 18.75
CA LEU A 351 -26.54 15.54 17.53
C LEU A 351 -25.06 15.61 17.91
N VAL A 352 -24.39 14.46 17.89
CA VAL A 352 -22.96 14.30 18.20
C VAL A 352 -22.14 14.47 16.93
N VAL A 353 -21.18 15.40 16.92
CA VAL A 353 -20.39 15.73 15.73
C VAL A 353 -18.91 15.87 16.06
N ASN A 354 -18.02 15.18 15.33
CA ASN A 354 -16.59 15.52 15.38
C ASN A 354 -16.33 16.72 14.49
N VAL A 355 -15.75 17.81 15.01
CA VAL A 355 -15.64 19.09 14.31
C VAL A 355 -14.20 19.48 14.02
N SER A 356 -14.03 20.38 13.06
CA SER A 356 -12.75 21.01 12.80
C SER A 356 -12.84 22.44 12.22
N SER A 357 -11.82 23.25 12.44
CA SER A 357 -11.64 24.66 12.10
C SER A 357 -10.98 24.85 10.74
N ASN A 358 -9.99 24.03 10.36
CA ASN A 358 -9.26 24.18 9.10
C ASN A 358 -9.67 23.16 8.02
N CYS A 359 -10.94 22.73 8.04
CA CYS A 359 -11.46 21.78 7.08
C CYS A 359 -12.26 22.48 5.97
N GLY A 360 -12.18 21.96 4.73
CA GLY A 360 -12.97 22.48 3.61
C GLY A 360 -14.49 22.38 3.80
N LEU A 361 -14.94 21.59 4.79
CA LEU A 361 -16.35 21.42 5.15
C LEU A 361 -16.81 22.38 6.26
N THR A 362 -15.88 23.04 6.94
CA THR A 362 -16.13 24.00 8.03
C THR A 362 -17.10 25.13 7.62
N PRO A 363 -16.93 25.78 6.43
CA PRO A 363 -17.79 26.91 6.05
C PRO A 363 -19.25 26.55 5.77
N THR A 364 -19.57 25.25 5.65
CA THR A 364 -20.96 24.77 5.52
C THR A 364 -21.48 24.19 6.82
N ASN A 365 -20.65 23.41 7.52
CA ASN A 365 -21.11 22.66 8.68
C ASN A 365 -21.42 23.55 9.89
N TYR A 366 -20.53 24.48 10.25
CA TYR A 366 -20.79 25.35 11.41
C TYR A 366 -22.05 26.20 11.23
N PRO A 367 -22.24 26.92 10.09
CA PRO A 367 -23.47 27.69 9.88
C PRO A 367 -24.75 26.85 9.94
N GLU A 368 -24.75 25.66 9.33
CA GLU A 368 -25.93 24.80 9.32
C GLU A 368 -26.20 24.14 10.68
N LEU A 369 -25.17 23.81 11.46
CA LEU A 369 -25.33 23.36 12.85
C LEU A 369 -25.89 24.47 13.74
N THR A 370 -25.37 25.70 13.62
CA THR A 370 -25.93 26.87 14.33
C THR A 370 -27.39 27.09 13.97
N ALA A 371 -27.76 26.99 12.69
CA ALA A 371 -29.16 27.14 12.26
C ALA A 371 -30.09 26.08 12.88
N LEU A 372 -29.66 24.82 12.97
CA LEU A 372 -30.42 23.76 13.62
C LEU A 372 -30.57 24.01 15.13
N ASP A 373 -29.48 24.40 15.79
CA ASP A 373 -29.46 24.72 17.21
C ASP A 373 -30.40 25.90 17.54
N GLU A 374 -30.29 27.01 16.82
CA GLU A 374 -31.18 28.17 16.97
C GLU A 374 -32.66 27.81 16.77
N LYS A 375 -32.96 26.88 15.85
CA LYS A 375 -34.33 26.49 15.54
C LYS A 375 -34.95 25.50 16.54
N TYR A 376 -34.14 24.57 17.07
CA TYR A 376 -34.66 23.40 17.79
C TYR A 376 -34.16 23.25 19.23
N ARG A 377 -33.24 24.10 19.72
CA ARG A 377 -32.74 24.03 21.09
C ARG A 377 -33.86 24.03 22.13
N ASP A 378 -34.83 24.93 21.98
CA ASP A 378 -35.98 25.05 22.89
C ASP A 378 -36.95 23.86 22.79
N GLN A 379 -36.91 23.11 21.68
CA GLN A 379 -37.73 21.91 21.46
C GLN A 379 -37.05 20.63 21.99
N GLY A 380 -35.79 20.74 22.42
CA GLY A 380 -35.03 19.64 23.04
C GLY A 380 -33.92 19.05 22.18
N LEU A 381 -33.51 19.70 21.08
CA LEU A 381 -32.26 19.35 20.38
C LEU A 381 -31.05 19.87 21.17
N VAL A 382 -30.01 19.06 21.29
CA VAL A 382 -28.71 19.47 21.83
C VAL A 382 -27.61 19.00 20.89
N ILE A 383 -26.79 19.94 20.42
CA ILE A 383 -25.61 19.62 19.60
C ILE A 383 -24.39 19.47 20.52
N LEU A 384 -23.67 18.37 20.37
CA LEU A 384 -22.45 18.04 21.10
C LEU A 384 -21.27 18.01 20.12
N ALA A 385 -20.42 19.04 20.15
CA ALA A 385 -19.31 19.22 19.24
C ALA A 385 -17.98 18.79 19.85
N PHE A 386 -17.28 17.89 19.17
CA PHE A 386 -16.04 17.29 19.64
C PHE A 386 -14.89 17.63 18.68
N PRO A 387 -14.07 18.66 18.97
CA PRO A 387 -12.89 18.98 18.17
C PRO A 387 -11.93 17.78 18.09
N CYS A 388 -11.39 17.51 16.90
CA CYS A 388 -10.52 16.36 16.68
C CYS A 388 -9.44 16.67 15.64
N ASN A 389 -8.17 16.44 16.00
CA ASN A 389 -7.05 16.72 15.10
C ASN A 389 -6.59 15.51 14.27
N GLN A 390 -7.33 14.39 14.31
CA GLN A 390 -6.93 13.17 13.62
C GLN A 390 -6.99 13.30 12.09
N PHE A 391 -7.83 14.18 11.57
CA PHE A 391 -8.15 14.24 10.13
C PHE A 391 -7.40 15.39 9.46
N GLY A 392 -6.32 15.06 8.74
CA GLY A 392 -5.50 16.03 8.00
C GLY A 392 -4.84 17.10 8.87
N SER A 393 -4.72 16.87 10.19
CA SER A 393 -4.25 17.85 11.18
C SER A 393 -4.99 19.20 11.10
N GLN A 394 -6.30 19.16 10.82
CA GLN A 394 -7.13 20.34 10.60
C GLN A 394 -7.64 21.01 11.89
N GLU A 395 -7.32 20.45 13.06
CA GLU A 395 -7.58 21.04 14.38
C GLU A 395 -6.30 21.29 15.19
N PRO A 396 -5.35 22.07 14.67
CA PRO A 396 -4.05 22.24 15.32
C PRO A 396 -4.15 23.03 16.63
N GLY A 397 -5.12 23.96 16.73
CA GLY A 397 -5.18 24.93 17.83
C GLY A 397 -5.55 24.36 19.20
N THR A 398 -5.29 25.13 20.26
CA THR A 398 -5.67 24.80 21.64
C THR A 398 -7.17 24.92 21.86
N ASN A 399 -7.69 24.44 23.00
CA ASN A 399 -9.11 24.58 23.34
C ASN A 399 -9.56 26.06 23.31
N GLU A 400 -8.71 26.99 23.76
CA GLU A 400 -8.98 28.43 23.75
C GLU A 400 -9.05 29.00 22.33
N GLU A 401 -8.13 28.60 21.47
CA GLU A 401 -8.12 29.02 20.05
C GLU A 401 -9.34 28.48 19.30
N ILE A 402 -9.79 27.27 19.64
CA ILE A 402 -11.00 26.67 19.09
C ILE A 402 -12.24 27.47 19.51
N VAL A 403 -12.36 27.80 20.80
CA VAL A 403 -13.46 28.64 21.31
C VAL A 403 -13.47 30.00 20.61
N GLU A 404 -12.32 30.63 20.42
CA GLU A 404 -12.23 31.90 19.71
C GLU A 404 -12.65 31.76 18.24
N PHE A 405 -12.18 30.71 17.57
CA PHE A 405 -12.50 30.44 16.18
C PHE A 405 -14.01 30.30 15.95
N VAL A 406 -14.72 29.54 16.80
CA VAL A 406 -16.14 29.22 16.56
C VAL A 406 -17.10 30.40 16.80
N LYS A 407 -16.65 31.47 17.47
CA LYS A 407 -17.43 32.70 17.67
C LYS A 407 -17.89 33.33 16.35
N GLN A 408 -17.09 33.23 15.29
CA GLN A 408 -17.44 33.76 13.97
C GLN A 408 -18.70 33.11 13.37
N TYR A 409 -19.06 31.91 13.84
CA TYR A 409 -20.24 31.15 13.41
C TYR A 409 -21.40 31.23 14.40
N ASN A 410 -21.29 32.04 15.46
CA ASN A 410 -22.25 32.10 16.56
C ASN A 410 -22.58 30.71 17.14
N ALA A 411 -21.61 29.78 17.15
CA ALA A 411 -21.81 28.42 17.64
C ALA A 411 -21.88 28.43 19.18
N GLN A 412 -23.09 28.35 19.71
CA GLN A 412 -23.38 28.46 21.15
C GLN A 412 -23.71 27.12 21.83
N TYR A 413 -23.68 26.03 21.08
CA TYR A 413 -23.91 24.67 21.58
C TYR A 413 -22.68 24.11 22.32
N GLN A 414 -22.81 22.92 22.92
CA GLN A 414 -21.78 22.34 23.79
C GLN A 414 -20.55 21.91 23.00
N PHE A 415 -19.37 22.42 23.40
CA PHE A 415 -18.07 21.92 22.93
C PHE A 415 -17.36 21.11 24.01
N PHE A 416 -16.60 20.12 23.57
CA PHE A 416 -15.74 19.27 24.40
C PHE A 416 -14.26 19.55 24.13
N GLU A 417 -13.38 19.07 25.01
CA GLU A 417 -11.93 19.17 24.75
C GLU A 417 -11.54 18.47 23.46
N LYS A 418 -10.49 18.95 22.81
CA LYS A 418 -9.92 18.29 21.65
C LYS A 418 -9.38 16.91 22.01
N ALA A 419 -9.89 15.86 21.38
CA ALA A 419 -9.43 14.49 21.62
C ALA A 419 -9.63 13.57 20.40
N ASP A 420 -9.13 12.35 20.51
CA ASP A 420 -9.19 11.34 19.47
C ASP A 420 -10.57 10.66 19.41
N VAL A 421 -11.03 10.36 18.20
CA VAL A 421 -12.31 9.65 17.96
C VAL A 421 -12.12 8.26 17.34
N ASN A 422 -10.89 7.96 16.92
CA ASN A 422 -10.45 6.66 16.38
C ASN A 422 -9.26 6.10 17.14
N GLY A 423 -9.12 4.77 17.10
CA GLY A 423 -8.00 4.05 17.70
C GLY A 423 -8.13 3.84 19.22
N PRO A 424 -7.07 3.37 19.88
CA PRO A 424 -7.10 2.92 21.27
C PRO A 424 -7.34 4.04 22.29
N HIS A 425 -7.12 5.29 21.88
CA HIS A 425 -7.37 6.50 22.68
C HIS A 425 -8.66 7.20 22.28
N ALA A 426 -9.51 6.57 21.46
CA ALA A 426 -10.80 7.13 21.12
C ALA A 426 -11.65 7.37 22.37
N ARG A 427 -12.26 8.56 22.48
CA ARG A 427 -13.18 8.87 23.58
C ARG A 427 -14.35 7.87 23.63
N PRO A 428 -14.82 7.49 24.84
CA PRO A 428 -15.89 6.52 25.04
C PRO A 428 -17.15 6.76 24.19
N VAL A 429 -17.58 8.01 24.05
CA VAL A 429 -18.75 8.38 23.24
C VAL A 429 -18.63 7.92 21.79
N PHE A 430 -17.48 8.14 21.14
CA PHE A 430 -17.29 7.72 19.76
C PHE A 430 -17.05 6.22 19.64
N ALA A 431 -16.39 5.60 20.63
CA ALA A 431 -16.31 4.14 20.67
C ALA A 431 -17.72 3.51 20.69
N TYR A 432 -18.59 3.98 21.58
CA TYR A 432 -19.98 3.52 21.70
C TYR A 432 -20.78 3.75 20.40
N LEU A 433 -20.76 4.97 19.87
CA LEU A 433 -21.53 5.34 18.67
C LEU A 433 -21.08 4.56 17.43
N LYS A 434 -19.77 4.38 17.24
CA LYS A 434 -19.23 3.59 16.11
C LYS A 434 -19.57 2.09 16.23
N ALA A 435 -19.66 1.56 17.46
CA ALA A 435 -20.06 0.18 17.70
C ALA A 435 -21.54 -0.06 17.38
N LYS A 436 -22.43 0.84 17.81
CA LYS A 436 -23.88 0.73 17.58
C LYS A 436 -24.30 1.12 16.17
N LEU A 437 -23.59 2.07 15.54
CA LEU A 437 -23.86 2.55 14.18
C LEU A 437 -22.61 2.38 13.30
N PRO A 438 -22.33 1.14 12.85
CA PRO A 438 -21.16 0.83 12.03
C PRO A 438 -21.21 1.58 10.68
N GLY A 439 -20.03 1.90 10.14
CA GLY A 439 -19.91 2.49 8.81
C GLY A 439 -19.87 1.43 7.72
N THR A 440 -20.14 1.83 6.48
CA THR A 440 -20.25 0.92 5.32
C THR A 440 -18.94 0.20 4.96
N PHE A 441 -17.78 0.73 5.38
CA PHE A 441 -16.45 0.18 5.10
C PHE A 441 -15.61 0.11 6.39
N GLY A 442 -16.24 -0.27 7.50
CA GLY A 442 -15.63 -0.27 8.83
C GLY A 442 -16.20 0.81 9.74
N ASN A 443 -15.96 0.66 11.04
CA ASN A 443 -16.64 1.43 12.07
C ASN A 443 -15.97 2.78 12.35
N TYR A 444 -14.66 2.92 12.08
CA TYR A 444 -13.91 4.16 12.30
C TYR A 444 -14.50 5.37 11.56
N ILE A 445 -14.25 6.54 12.11
CA ILE A 445 -14.63 7.82 11.51
C ILE A 445 -13.66 8.15 10.40
N LYS A 446 -14.18 8.51 9.23
CA LYS A 446 -13.36 8.69 8.02
C LYS A 446 -12.81 10.11 7.86
N TRP A 447 -13.48 11.10 8.43
CA TRP A 447 -13.11 12.51 8.27
C TRP A 447 -13.77 13.38 9.34
N ASN A 448 -13.37 14.65 9.36
CA ASN A 448 -14.07 15.73 10.05
C ASN A 448 -15.56 15.75 9.67
N PHE A 449 -16.41 16.13 10.63
CA PHE A 449 -17.83 16.31 10.45
C PHE A 449 -18.63 15.02 10.17
N THR A 450 -18.22 13.87 10.69
CA THR A 450 -19.16 12.74 10.83
C THR A 450 -20.17 13.08 11.93
N LYS A 451 -21.45 12.76 11.74
CA LYS A 451 -22.49 13.01 12.74
C LYS A 451 -23.19 11.74 13.18
N PHE A 452 -23.64 11.73 14.41
CA PHE A 452 -24.52 10.71 14.96
C PHE A 452 -25.71 11.41 15.60
N LEU A 453 -26.91 10.96 15.24
CA LEU A 453 -28.15 11.38 15.86
C LEU A 453 -28.55 10.33 16.89
N VAL A 454 -28.93 10.78 18.07
CA VAL A 454 -29.33 9.95 19.22
C VAL A 454 -30.70 10.42 19.68
N ASP A 455 -31.58 9.46 19.97
CA ASP A 455 -32.95 9.74 20.38
C ASP A 455 -33.07 10.23 21.84
N ARG A 456 -34.31 10.52 22.25
CA ARG A 456 -34.66 10.99 23.60
C ARG A 456 -34.43 9.95 24.71
N ASN A 457 -34.16 8.70 24.35
CA ASN A 457 -33.88 7.59 25.26
C ASN A 457 -32.36 7.32 25.37
N GLY A 458 -31.55 8.13 24.70
CA GLY A 458 -30.09 7.99 24.67
C GLY A 458 -29.61 6.85 23.77
N GLN A 459 -30.46 6.37 22.85
CA GLN A 459 -30.15 5.31 21.91
C GLN A 459 -29.68 5.87 20.56
N PRO A 460 -28.58 5.36 19.99
CA PRO A 460 -28.10 5.79 18.69
C PRO A 460 -29.15 5.50 17.59
N PHE A 461 -29.58 6.55 16.89
CA PHE A 461 -30.60 6.46 15.84
C PHE A 461 -29.98 6.32 14.44
N LYS A 462 -29.07 7.23 14.07
CA LYS A 462 -28.52 7.26 12.69
C LYS A 462 -27.15 7.93 12.62
N ARG A 463 -26.32 7.45 11.69
CA ARG A 463 -24.98 8.00 11.37
C ARG A 463 -25.01 8.69 10.01
N PHE A 464 -24.39 9.86 9.92
CA PHE A 464 -24.29 10.67 8.70
C PHE A 464 -22.83 10.86 8.30
N ALA A 465 -22.57 10.83 6.99
CA ALA A 465 -21.24 11.00 6.41
C ALA A 465 -20.75 12.46 6.57
N PRO A 466 -19.43 12.69 6.49
CA PRO A 466 -18.83 14.04 6.44
C PRO A 466 -19.49 14.99 5.44
N THR A 467 -19.90 14.47 4.29
CA THR A 467 -20.50 15.23 3.18
C THR A 467 -22.00 15.47 3.33
N ASP A 468 -22.66 14.80 4.27
CA ASP A 468 -24.08 15.02 4.54
C ASP A 468 -24.24 16.34 5.28
N LYS A 469 -24.88 17.30 4.63
CA LYS A 469 -25.10 18.64 5.17
C LYS A 469 -26.07 18.58 6.36
N PRO A 470 -25.80 19.29 7.48
CA PRO A 470 -26.70 19.25 8.64
C PRO A 470 -28.18 19.50 8.32
N LEU A 471 -28.50 20.47 7.47
CA LEU A 471 -29.89 20.76 7.10
C LEU A 471 -30.53 19.67 6.21
N SER A 472 -29.74 18.80 5.56
CA SER A 472 -30.27 17.74 4.69
C SER A 472 -30.98 16.62 5.45
N PHE A 473 -30.72 16.48 6.75
CA PHE A 473 -31.35 15.49 7.63
C PHE A 473 -32.22 16.13 8.72
N GLU A 474 -32.66 17.38 8.52
CA GLU A 474 -33.55 18.08 9.45
C GLU A 474 -34.84 17.29 9.74
N HIS A 475 -35.37 16.57 8.76
CA HIS A 475 -36.55 15.70 8.94
C HIS A 475 -36.33 14.62 10.02
N ASP A 476 -35.15 13.98 10.04
CA ASP A 476 -34.82 12.96 11.03
C ASP A 476 -34.80 13.56 12.45
N ILE A 477 -34.35 14.82 12.58
CA ILE A 477 -34.38 15.56 13.86
C ILE A 477 -35.83 15.83 14.29
N GLN A 478 -36.68 16.30 13.37
CA GLN A 478 -38.08 16.60 13.65
C GLN A 478 -38.87 15.35 14.08
N GLU A 479 -38.58 14.20 13.46
CA GLU A 479 -39.15 12.91 13.84
C GLU A 479 -38.86 12.59 15.31
N LEU A 480 -37.59 12.66 15.72
CA LEU A 480 -37.20 12.37 17.11
C LEU A 480 -37.67 13.43 18.11
N LEU A 481 -37.77 14.69 17.70
CA LEU A 481 -38.33 15.75 18.56
C LEU A 481 -39.82 15.57 18.78
N SER A 482 -40.54 14.99 17.82
CA SER A 482 -41.99 14.73 17.92
C SER A 482 -42.31 13.44 18.68
N ALA A 483 -41.35 12.54 18.83
CA ALA A 483 -41.49 11.35 19.67
C ALA A 483 -41.43 11.71 21.16
N GLU A 484 -42.25 11.07 21.98
CA GLU A 484 -42.17 11.19 23.44
C GLU A 484 -40.99 10.36 23.98
N ALA A 485 -40.34 10.86 25.02
CA ALA A 485 -39.33 10.09 25.75
C ALA A 485 -40.05 8.99 26.57
N ASP A 486 -39.43 7.81 26.67
CA ASP A 486 -39.97 6.75 27.51
C ASP A 486 -39.99 7.21 28.98
N PRO A 487 -41.15 7.16 29.67
CA PRO A 487 -41.25 7.54 31.08
C PRO A 487 -40.25 6.81 31.98
N GLU A 488 -39.92 5.55 31.68
CA GLU A 488 -38.95 4.77 32.46
C GLU A 488 -37.52 5.32 32.34
N VAL A 489 -37.19 5.99 31.22
CA VAL A 489 -35.87 6.63 31.04
C VAL A 489 -35.76 7.94 31.83
N LEU A 490 -36.90 8.57 32.13
CA LEU A 490 -36.97 9.80 32.91
C LEU A 490 -37.07 9.55 34.44
N GLU A 491 -37.42 8.34 34.88
CA GLU A 491 -37.76 8.02 36.27
C GLU A 491 -36.96 6.85 36.91
N GLU A 492 -35.62 6.86 36.95
CA GLU A 492 -34.83 6.11 37.97
C GLU A 492 -33.56 6.94 38.31
N GLU A 493 -33.20 7.30 39.55
CA GLU A 493 -33.40 6.66 40.86
C GLU A 493 -34.00 7.62 41.93
N LYS A 494 -35.12 7.23 42.55
CA LYS A 494 -35.37 7.56 43.97
C LYS A 494 -35.14 6.27 44.77
N PRO A 495 -34.37 6.29 45.87
CA PRO A 495 -34.23 5.11 46.70
C PRO A 495 -35.61 4.69 47.20
N LYS A 496 -35.95 3.41 47.02
CA LYS A 496 -37.06 2.80 47.77
C LYS A 496 -36.67 2.86 49.25
N GLU A 497 -37.40 3.62 50.04
CA GLU A 497 -37.38 3.49 51.51
C GLU A 497 -37.69 2.03 51.85
N GLU A 498 -36.73 1.33 52.43
CA GLU A 498 -36.96 0.01 53.02
C GLU A 498 -37.80 0.19 54.28
N ASP A 499 -38.99 -0.40 54.26
CA ASP A 499 -39.86 -0.62 55.41
C ASP A 499 -39.08 -1.34 56.52
N THR A 500 -38.94 -0.68 57.66
CA THR A 500 -38.47 -1.31 58.89
C THR A 500 -39.62 -2.06 59.55
N PRO A 501 -39.42 -3.30 60.02
CA PRO A 501 -40.17 -3.82 61.15
C PRO A 501 -39.28 -3.84 62.40
N ALA A 502 -39.84 -3.32 63.49
CA ALA A 502 -39.22 -3.21 64.79
C ALA A 502 -39.23 -4.52 65.62
N THR A 503 -38.17 -4.67 66.42
CA THR A 503 -38.05 -5.43 67.71
C THR A 503 -37.81 -6.95 67.57
N THR A 504 -36.77 -7.58 68.18
CA THR A 504 -36.53 -7.73 69.63
C THR A 504 -35.06 -7.98 70.00
N GLN A 505 -34.76 -7.72 71.29
CA GLN A 505 -33.50 -7.65 72.05
C GLN A 505 -32.63 -8.93 72.20
N SER A 506 -31.43 -8.68 72.77
CA SER A 506 -30.41 -9.53 73.46
C SER A 506 -29.11 -9.70 72.64
N ASP A 507 -27.90 -9.48 73.15
CA ASP A 507 -27.40 -9.30 74.51
C ASP A 507 -26.06 -8.53 74.50
N VAL A 508 -25.74 -7.97 75.67
CA VAL A 508 -24.55 -7.18 76.01
C VAL A 508 -23.27 -8.04 76.02
N LEU A 509 -22.15 -7.50 75.53
CA LEU A 509 -20.84 -7.69 76.18
C LEU A 509 -19.85 -6.57 75.88
N VAL A 510 -19.46 -5.92 76.98
CA VAL A 510 -18.51 -4.83 77.15
C VAL A 510 -17.07 -5.34 77.04
N ALA A 511 -16.20 -4.63 76.33
CA ALA A 511 -14.82 -4.36 76.77
C ALA A 511 -14.10 -3.38 75.84
N ALA A 512 -13.71 -2.24 76.39
CA ALA A 512 -12.57 -1.42 75.98
C ALA A 512 -11.67 -1.28 77.23
N PRO A 513 -10.50 -0.61 77.21
CA PRO A 513 -9.62 -0.23 76.09
C PRO A 513 -8.14 -0.63 76.35
N ALA A 514 -7.24 -0.44 75.37
CA ALA A 514 -5.83 -0.13 75.67
C ALA A 514 -5.14 0.57 74.50
N THR A 515 -4.61 1.74 74.82
CA THR A 515 -3.71 2.65 74.10
C THR A 515 -2.36 2.02 73.72
N SER A 516 -1.76 2.42 72.59
CA SER A 516 -0.38 2.96 72.51
C SER A 516 0.09 3.16 71.06
N GLU A 517 0.48 4.39 70.75
CA GLU A 517 1.53 4.77 69.78
C GLU A 517 2.76 5.21 70.62
N PRO A 518 3.94 5.49 70.05
CA PRO A 518 4.54 5.07 68.78
C PRO A 518 6.01 4.57 68.95
N GLU A 519 6.61 3.93 67.94
CA GLU A 519 8.07 3.96 67.75
C GLU A 519 8.50 3.54 66.34
N ALA A 520 9.24 4.42 65.66
CA ALA A 520 10.20 4.10 64.59
C ALA A 520 11.53 3.67 65.28
N PRO A 521 12.44 2.87 64.67
CA PRO A 521 13.17 3.28 63.47
C PRO A 521 13.68 2.12 62.55
N ALA A 522 14.20 2.46 61.37
CA ALA A 522 15.59 2.20 60.93
C ALA A 522 15.74 2.15 59.40
N ALA A 523 16.83 2.77 58.96
CA ALA A 523 17.21 3.03 57.58
C ALA A 523 17.74 1.81 56.82
N ALA A 524 17.58 1.82 55.49
CA ALA A 524 18.42 1.07 54.56
C ALA A 524 18.80 1.96 53.37
N LYS A 525 20.11 1.99 53.10
CA LYS A 525 20.79 2.69 52.00
C LYS A 525 20.67 1.90 50.69
N THR A 526 20.60 2.60 49.56
CA THR A 526 21.19 2.20 48.25
C THR A 526 21.07 3.42 47.31
N GLU A 527 22.15 4.19 47.13
CA GLU A 527 23.16 4.08 46.06
C GLU A 527 22.67 4.70 44.75
N GLU A 528 23.01 6.00 44.59
CA GLU A 528 22.72 6.88 43.46
C GLU A 528 23.92 6.89 42.50
N ALA A 529 23.69 6.51 41.24
CA ALA A 529 24.70 6.53 40.19
C ALA A 529 24.39 7.61 39.14
N ALA A 530 25.10 8.73 39.28
CA ALA A 530 25.61 9.66 38.28
C ALA A 530 24.86 9.83 36.93
N ALA A 531 24.18 10.98 36.81
CA ALA A 531 23.86 11.61 35.54
C ALA A 531 25.13 12.16 34.86
N LYS A 532 25.23 11.97 33.54
CA LYS A 532 26.28 12.54 32.70
C LYS A 532 25.63 13.48 31.68
N GLU A 533 25.72 14.78 31.93
CA GLU A 533 25.40 15.84 30.98
C GLU A 533 26.39 15.83 29.81
N THR A 534 25.90 16.09 28.59
CA THR A 534 26.69 16.65 27.49
C THR A 534 25.82 17.58 26.64
N PRO A 535 26.43 18.56 25.93
CA PRO A 535 25.90 19.92 25.87
C PRO A 535 25.14 20.28 24.58
N ALA A 536 24.46 21.41 24.67
CA ALA A 536 23.69 22.12 23.65
C ALA A 536 24.43 22.33 22.32
N VAL A 537 23.72 22.13 21.21
CA VAL A 537 24.14 22.48 19.85
C VAL A 537 23.46 23.79 19.44
N VAL A 538 24.32 24.67 18.94
CA VAL A 538 24.10 26.06 18.52
C VAL A 538 23.35 26.12 17.18
N ALA A 539 22.43 27.09 17.07
CA ALA A 539 21.72 27.48 15.86
C ALA A 539 22.61 28.24 14.86
N PRO A 540 22.37 28.18 13.53
CA PRO A 540 22.97 29.13 12.60
C PRO A 540 22.04 30.31 12.29
N ALA A 541 22.64 31.50 12.34
CA ALA A 541 22.09 32.77 11.94
C ALA A 541 22.05 32.94 10.41
N ALA A 542 21.16 33.84 9.97
CA ALA A 542 20.96 34.27 8.59
C ALA A 542 21.92 35.40 8.15
N ALA A 543 21.96 35.57 6.81
CA ALA A 543 22.25 36.78 6.02
C ALA A 543 23.74 37.12 5.72
N PRO A 544 24.06 37.86 4.64
CA PRO A 544 23.20 38.67 3.75
C PRO A 544 22.81 38.06 2.40
#